data_AF-A0A975QJP6-F1
#
_entry.id   AF-A0A975QJP6-F1
#
_cell.length_a   1.000
_cell.length_b   1.000
_cell.length_c   1.000
_cell.angle_alpha   90.00
_cell.angle_beta   90.00
_cell.angle_gamma   90.00
#
_symmetry.space_group_name_H-M   'P 1'
#
loop_
_entity.id
_entity.type
_entity.pdbx_description
1 polymer ?
#
loop_
_entity_poly.entity_id
_entity_poly.type
_entity_poly.pdbx_seq_one_letter_code
_entity_poly.pdbx_strand_id
1 'polypeptide(L)'
;MSVRTATQLSLQFRLGTDPASTPEMVHAHGETVMRELLELERHNPDFTDSTVSTDALERTVTVEILVLDEGDPPRVLRRALDLIRTAIHAAGGATPNWPVDDQPSRVNMAAAQNLVTAT
;
A
#
# COMPACT_ATOMS: atom_id res chain seq x y z
N MET A 1 8.75 22.35 -15.46
CA MET A 1 7.59 21.45 -15.37
C MET A 1 8.02 20.12 -15.96
N SER A 2 8.09 19.06 -15.15
CA SER A 2 8.40 17.72 -15.63
C SER A 2 7.13 16.89 -15.55
N VAL A 3 6.74 16.28 -16.66
CA VAL A 3 5.61 15.34 -16.71
C VAL A 3 6.14 13.99 -16.23
N ARG A 4 5.57 13.46 -15.15
CA ARG A 4 5.84 12.10 -14.68
C ARG A 4 4.67 11.19 -15.07
N THR A 5 4.99 9.98 -15.50
CA THR A 5 3.98 8.92 -15.60
C THR A 5 3.64 8.45 -14.20
N ALA A 6 2.37 8.16 -13.93
CA ALA A 6 1.97 7.63 -12.65
C ALA A 6 0.92 6.53 -12.79
N THR A 7 0.97 5.56 -11.89
CA THR A 7 0.01 4.47 -11.83
C THR A 7 -0.54 4.38 -10.41
N GLN A 8 -1.84 4.62 -10.26
CA GLN A 8 -2.55 4.45 -9.01
C GLN A 8 -2.82 2.96 -8.80
N LEU A 9 -2.53 2.48 -7.60
CA LEU A 9 -2.92 1.15 -7.14
C LEU A 9 -3.83 1.25 -5.93
N SER A 10 -4.84 0.40 -5.89
CA SER A 10 -5.64 0.10 -4.71
C SER A 10 -5.54 -1.41 -4.46
N LEU A 11 -4.89 -1.79 -3.37
CA LEU A 11 -4.59 -3.17 -3.01
C LEU A 11 -5.31 -3.51 -1.69
N GLN A 12 -6.25 -4.44 -1.75
CA GLN A 12 -6.95 -4.93 -0.56
C GLN A 12 -6.29 -6.21 -0.05
N PHE A 13 -6.09 -6.33 1.25
CA PHE A 13 -5.56 -7.51 1.92
C PHE A 13 -6.58 -8.02 2.93
N ARG A 14 -6.72 -9.35 3.02
CA ARG A 14 -7.47 -9.98 4.11
C ARG A 14 -6.58 -10.12 5.33
N LEU A 15 -7.11 -9.74 6.48
CA LEU A 15 -6.46 -9.93 7.77
C LEU A 15 -6.71 -11.34 8.28
N GLY A 16 -5.70 -11.89 8.96
CA GLY A 16 -5.82 -13.18 9.62
C GLY A 16 -6.93 -13.18 10.67
N THR A 17 -7.54 -14.35 10.86
CA THR A 17 -8.62 -14.53 11.84
C THR A 17 -8.04 -14.87 13.22
N ASP A 18 -7.32 -13.93 13.83
CA ASP A 18 -6.99 -14.07 15.25
C ASP A 18 -8.25 -13.77 16.08
N PRO A 19 -8.80 -14.74 16.84
CA PRO A 19 -10.00 -14.52 17.65
C PRO A 19 -9.80 -13.47 18.75
N ALA A 20 -8.56 -13.12 19.10
CA ALA A 20 -8.26 -12.06 20.07
C ALA A 20 -8.22 -10.65 19.45
N SER A 21 -8.20 -10.52 18.12
CA SER A 21 -8.14 -9.20 17.47
C SER A 21 -9.47 -8.46 17.57
N THR A 22 -9.44 -7.25 18.15
CA THR A 22 -10.59 -6.33 18.16
C THR A 22 -10.56 -5.38 16.96
N PRO A 23 -11.71 -4.77 16.59
CA PRO A 23 -11.76 -3.71 15.57
C PRO A 23 -10.79 -2.55 15.82
N GLU A 24 -10.63 -2.13 17.08
CA GLU A 24 -9.74 -1.05 17.48
C GLU A 24 -8.27 -1.43 17.28
N MET A 25 -7.90 -2.68 17.55
CA MET A 25 -6.54 -3.18 17.29
C MET A 25 -6.23 -3.20 15.80
N VAL A 26 -7.21 -3.61 14.97
CA VAL A 26 -7.08 -3.59 13.51
C VAL A 26 -6.88 -2.16 13.02
N HIS A 27 -7.68 -1.22 13.51
CA HIS A 27 -7.58 0.18 13.10
C HIS A 27 -6.26 0.81 13.53
N ALA A 28 -5.85 0.62 14.80
CA ALA A 28 -4.58 1.14 15.32
C ALA A 28 -3.37 0.57 14.57
N HIS A 29 -3.42 -0.71 14.17
CA HIS A 29 -2.37 -1.28 13.32
C HIS A 29 -2.36 -0.64 11.92
N GLY A 30 -3.54 -0.43 11.31
CA GLY A 30 -3.67 0.28 10.04
C GLY A 30 -3.12 1.72 10.08
N GLU A 31 -3.40 2.47 11.14
CA GLU A 31 -2.83 3.81 11.38
C GLU A 31 -1.29 3.76 11.47
N THR A 32 -0.75 2.73 12.12
CA THR A 32 0.70 2.53 12.21
C THR A 32 1.29 2.28 10.82
N VAL A 33 0.69 1.37 10.03
CA VAL A 33 1.14 1.10 8.65
C VAL A 33 1.06 2.37 7.77
N MET A 34 0.00 3.17 7.92
CA MET A 34 -0.13 4.45 7.21
C MET A 34 1.04 5.39 7.54
N ARG A 35 1.38 5.54 8.82
CA ARG A 35 2.50 6.39 9.24
C ARG A 35 3.83 5.91 8.65
N GLU A 36 4.08 4.61 8.64
CA GLU A 36 5.31 4.07 8.07
C GLU A 36 5.38 4.22 6.54
N LEU A 37 4.24 4.11 5.83
CA LEU A 37 4.17 4.42 4.40
C LEU A 37 4.48 5.89 4.13
N LEU A 38 3.87 6.81 4.89
CA LEU A 38 4.13 8.24 4.77
C LEU A 38 5.59 8.59 5.07
N GLU A 39 6.23 7.90 6.01
CA GLU A 39 7.67 8.09 6.26
C GLU A 39 8.50 7.57 5.09
N LEU A 40 8.16 6.42 4.50
CA LEU A 40 8.83 5.92 3.30
C LEU A 40 8.72 6.90 2.13
N GLU A 41 7.57 7.55 1.91
CA GLU A 41 7.38 8.55 0.85
C GLU A 41 8.38 9.70 0.94
N ARG A 42 8.72 10.13 2.15
CA ARG A 42 9.65 11.26 2.36
C ARG A 42 11.06 10.95 1.86
N HIS A 43 11.43 9.66 1.83
CA HIS A 43 12.76 9.20 1.43
C HIS A 43 12.81 8.56 0.05
N ASN A 44 11.65 8.31 -0.58
CA ASN A 44 11.55 7.58 -1.84
C ASN A 44 10.72 8.40 -2.85
N PRO A 45 11.37 9.11 -3.80
CA PRO A 45 10.68 10.01 -4.72
C PRO A 45 9.92 9.29 -5.85
N ASP A 46 9.91 7.95 -5.85
CA ASP A 46 9.29 7.11 -6.87
C ASP A 46 7.87 6.66 -6.53
N PHE A 47 7.30 7.11 -5.40
CA PHE A 47 5.89 6.94 -5.08
C PHE A 47 5.37 8.06 -4.16
N THR A 48 4.04 8.20 -4.06
CA THR A 48 3.34 9.20 -3.23
C THR A 48 1.90 8.77 -2.97
N ASP A 49 1.15 9.57 -2.22
CA ASP A 49 -0.31 9.44 -2.05
C ASP A 49 -0.73 8.14 -1.34
N SER A 50 0.07 7.73 -0.35
CA SER A 50 -0.18 6.54 0.45
C SER A 50 -1.33 6.77 1.41
N THR A 51 -2.35 5.93 1.27
CA THR A 51 -3.49 5.89 2.20
C THR A 51 -3.73 4.45 2.65
N VAL A 52 -4.10 4.28 3.91
CA VAL A 52 -4.53 2.99 4.46
C VAL A 52 -5.93 3.15 5.03
N SER A 53 -6.82 2.24 4.64
CA SER A 53 -8.16 2.13 5.23
C SER A 53 -8.38 0.71 5.74
N THR A 54 -9.17 0.58 6.80
CA THR A 54 -9.44 -0.69 7.46
C THR A 54 -10.94 -0.93 7.54
N ASP A 55 -11.38 -2.14 7.21
CA ASP A 55 -12.73 -2.61 7.49
C ASP A 55 -12.63 -3.77 8.50
N ALA A 56 -13.00 -3.49 9.76
CA ALA A 56 -12.93 -4.48 10.82
C ALA A 56 -14.03 -5.55 10.72
N LEU A 57 -15.16 -5.25 10.07
CA LEU A 57 -16.26 -6.21 9.88
C LEU A 57 -15.85 -7.23 8.81
N GLU A 58 -15.35 -6.73 7.68
CA GLU A 58 -14.88 -7.57 6.56
C GLU A 58 -13.46 -8.11 6.78
N ARG A 59 -12.79 -7.66 7.86
CA ARG A 59 -11.38 -7.97 8.18
C ARG A 59 -10.46 -7.71 6.99
N THR A 60 -10.57 -6.52 6.41
CA THR A 60 -9.72 -6.10 5.30
C THR A 60 -8.96 -4.83 5.60
N VAL A 61 -7.81 -4.70 4.93
CA VAL A 61 -7.05 -3.46 4.84
C VAL A 61 -6.91 -3.12 3.37
N THR A 62 -7.24 -1.90 2.99
CA THR A 62 -6.99 -1.40 1.64
C THR A 62 -5.89 -0.37 1.70
N VAL A 63 -4.84 -0.58 0.91
CA VAL A 63 -3.73 0.35 0.74
C VAL A 63 -3.82 0.97 -0.65
N GLU A 64 -3.79 2.29 -0.71
CA GLU A 64 -3.76 3.06 -1.94
C GLU A 64 -2.40 3.73 -2.07
N ILE A 65 -1.75 3.62 -3.24
CA ILE A 65 -0.42 4.18 -3.52
C ILE A 65 -0.36 4.64 -4.98
N LEU A 66 0.29 5.76 -5.23
CA LEU A 66 0.62 6.27 -6.56
C LEU A 66 2.10 6.02 -6.87
N VAL A 67 2.40 5.07 -7.75
CA VAL A 67 3.78 4.80 -8.20
C VAL A 67 4.13 5.69 -9.38
N LEU A 68 5.32 6.29 -9.36
CA LEU A 68 5.78 7.29 -10.32
C LEU A 68 6.87 6.72 -11.22
N ASP A 69 6.95 7.22 -12.45
CA ASP A 69 7.96 6.86 -13.48
C ASP A 69 8.07 5.36 -13.80
N GLU A 70 7.02 4.59 -13.49
CA GLU A 70 6.87 3.18 -13.87
C GLU A 70 5.46 2.95 -14.42
N GLY A 71 5.39 2.27 -15.56
CA GLY A 71 4.15 2.05 -16.32
C GLY A 71 3.92 0.59 -16.71
N ASP A 72 4.90 -0.30 -16.50
CA ASP A 72 4.73 -1.73 -16.72
C ASP A 72 3.96 -2.36 -15.54
N PRO A 73 2.70 -2.82 -15.71
CA PRO A 73 1.84 -3.21 -14.59
C PRO A 73 2.44 -4.23 -13.61
N PRO A 74 3.16 -5.29 -14.04
CA PRO A 74 3.82 -6.21 -13.12
C PRO A 74 4.91 -5.54 -12.27
N ARG A 75 5.66 -4.60 -12.83
CA ARG A 75 6.71 -3.85 -12.10
C ARG A 75 6.10 -2.85 -11.14
N VAL A 76 5.05 -2.14 -11.56
CA VAL A 76 4.26 -1.26 -10.69
C VAL A 76 3.73 -2.03 -9.49
N LEU A 77 3.05 -3.17 -9.73
CA LEU A 77 2.52 -4.01 -8.66
C LEU A 77 3.62 -4.49 -7.73
N ARG A 78 4.74 -4.96 -8.29
CA ARG A 78 5.86 -5.44 -7.50
C ARG A 78 6.42 -4.35 -6.59
N ARG A 79 6.58 -3.14 -7.12
CA ARG A 79 7.06 -1.99 -6.34
C ARG A 79 6.11 -1.64 -5.20
N ALA A 80 4.81 -1.56 -5.48
CA ALA A 80 3.81 -1.30 -4.44
C ALA A 80 3.82 -2.38 -3.34
N LEU A 81 3.91 -3.66 -3.71
CA LEU A 81 4.01 -4.77 -2.75
C LEU A 81 5.28 -4.68 -1.89
N ASP A 82 6.43 -4.33 -2.47
CA ASP A 82 7.69 -4.18 -1.71
C ASP A 82 7.62 -2.99 -0.74
N LEU A 83 6.99 -1.87 -1.12
CA LEU A 83 6.74 -0.72 -0.24
C LEU A 83 5.82 -1.09 0.93
N ILE A 84 4.69 -1.73 0.63
CA ILE A 84 3.70 -2.14 1.63
C ILE A 84 4.31 -3.12 2.64
N ARG A 85 5.03 -4.14 2.16
CA ARG A 85 5.72 -5.07 3.06
C ARG A 85 6.72 -4.36 3.98
N THR A 86 7.46 -3.40 3.44
CA THR A 86 8.43 -2.63 4.23
C THR A 86 7.73 -1.86 5.34
N ALA A 87 6.63 -1.17 5.02
CA ALA A 87 5.82 -0.45 6.01
C ALA A 87 5.21 -1.39 7.06
N ILE A 88 4.70 -2.56 6.66
CA ILE A 88 4.18 -3.57 7.59
C ILE A 88 5.26 -4.00 8.59
N HIS A 89 6.49 -4.27 8.12
CA HIS A 89 7.59 -4.66 9.02
C HIS A 89 8.04 -3.52 9.95
N ALA A 90 8.10 -2.28 9.44
CA ALA A 90 8.39 -1.10 10.28
C ALA A 90 7.32 -0.89 11.35
N ALA A 91 6.06 -1.20 11.04
CA ALA A 91 4.93 -1.19 11.97
C ALA A 91 4.94 -2.37 12.99
N GLY A 92 5.96 -3.23 12.97
CA GLY A 92 6.07 -4.41 13.83
C GLY A 92 5.24 -5.62 13.36
N GLY A 93 4.65 -5.56 12.16
CA GLY A 93 3.91 -6.64 11.55
C GLY A 93 4.81 -7.69 10.88
N ALA A 94 4.22 -8.84 10.61
CA ALA A 94 4.85 -9.92 9.85
C ALA A 94 4.10 -10.15 8.53
N THR A 95 4.82 -10.54 7.49
CA THR A 95 4.26 -10.95 6.19
C THR A 95 4.62 -12.42 5.91
N PRO A 96 4.16 -13.38 6.75
CA PRO A 96 4.42 -14.79 6.48
C PRO A 96 3.84 -15.16 5.11
N ASN A 97 4.54 -16.01 4.37
CA ASN A 97 4.17 -16.46 3.01
C ASN A 97 4.11 -15.32 1.96
N TRP A 98 4.83 -14.21 2.17
CA TRP A 98 4.92 -13.14 1.17
C TRP A 98 6.09 -13.33 0.19
N PRO A 99 5.89 -13.22 -1.14
CA PRO A 99 4.65 -13.10 -1.89
C PRO A 99 4.29 -14.46 -2.54
N VAL A 100 3.70 -15.39 -1.80
CA VAL A 100 3.40 -16.74 -2.29
C VAL A 100 2.22 -17.30 -1.48
N ASP A 101 0.99 -16.93 -1.89
CA ASP A 101 -0.24 -17.76 -1.92
C ASP A 101 -1.53 -16.93 -1.84
N ASP A 102 -1.49 -15.74 -1.25
CA ASP A 102 -2.61 -14.78 -1.25
C ASP A 102 -2.09 -13.41 -1.70
N GLN A 103 -2.17 -13.15 -3.02
CA GLN A 103 -2.11 -11.79 -3.55
C GLN A 103 -3.15 -10.93 -2.82
N PRO A 104 -3.00 -9.59 -2.82
CA PRO A 104 -4.09 -8.73 -2.40
C PRO A 104 -5.41 -9.27 -2.96
N SER A 105 -6.40 -9.49 -2.08
CA SER A 105 -7.71 -10.07 -2.41
C SER A 105 -8.41 -9.31 -3.53
N ARG A 106 -8.02 -8.05 -3.72
CA ARG A 106 -8.38 -7.24 -4.87
C ARG A 106 -7.23 -6.30 -5.24
N VAL A 107 -6.98 -6.18 -6.54
CA VAL A 107 -6.07 -5.18 -7.11
C VAL A 107 -6.84 -4.36 -8.14
N ASN A 108 -6.90 -3.05 -7.95
CA ASN A 108 -7.32 -2.12 -8.99
C ASN A 108 -6.11 -1.27 -9.38
N MET A 109 -5.84 -1.14 -10.69
CA MET A 109 -4.81 -0.26 -11.23
C MET A 109 -5.43 0.72 -12.21
N ALA A 110 -5.04 1.99 -12.11
CA ALA A 110 -5.43 3.02 -13.06
C ALA A 110 -4.20 3.85 -13.42
N ALA A 111 -3.91 3.99 -14.71
CA ALA A 111 -2.89 4.91 -15.17
C ALA A 111 -3.36 6.35 -14.91
N ALA A 112 -2.70 7.05 -13.99
CA ALA A 112 -2.86 8.48 -13.79
C ALA A 112 -1.86 9.19 -14.72
N GLN A 113 -2.30 9.47 -15.95
CA GLN A 113 -1.44 10.18 -16.89
C GLN A 113 -1.33 11.66 -16.48
N ASN A 114 -0.09 12.15 -16.38
CA ASN A 114 0.29 13.56 -16.20
C ASN A 114 0.10 14.15 -14.78
N LEU A 115 0.90 13.71 -13.81
CA LEU A 115 1.12 14.53 -12.62
C LEU A 115 2.00 15.74 -12.97
N VAL A 116 1.44 16.93 -12.86
CA VAL A 116 2.19 18.19 -12.92
C VAL A 116 2.71 18.50 -11.53
N THR A 117 4.02 18.38 -11.31
CA THR A 117 4.66 18.86 -10.09
C THR A 117 5.18 20.29 -10.30
N ALA A 118 4.77 21.21 -9.43
CA ALA A 118 5.35 22.55 -9.37
C ALA A 118 6.75 22.46 -8.74
N THR A 119 7.75 23.03 -9.43
CA THR A 119 9.13 23.18 -8.95
C THR A 119 9.23 24.19 -7.83
#